data_AF-A0A3D5UQS9-F1
#
_entry.id   AF-A0A3D5UQS9-F1
#
_cell.length_a   1.000
_cell.length_b   1.000
_cell.length_c   1.000
_cell.angle_alpha   90.00
_cell.angle_beta   90.00
_cell.angle_gamma   90.00
#
_symmetry.space_group_name_H-M   'P 1'
#
loop_
_entity.id
_entity.type
_entity.pdbx_description
1 polymer ?
#
loop_
_entity_poly.entity_id
_entity_poly.type
_entity_poly.pdbx_seq_one_letter_code
_entity_poly.pdbx_strand_id
1 'polypeptide(L)'
;YVQHQFENTSWDTRETWDRKRGALTGSSYYVLPSVLGWFTGNIGLHHIHHLCSHIPNYRLQECLDAMPELKTINRLTIVESLKTASLALWDPRSRKLVSFQGI
;
A
#
# COMPACT_ATOMS: atom_id res chain seq x y z
N TYR A 1 -9.19 -2.38 -2.03
CA TYR A 1 -8.82 -2.00 -3.41
C TYR A 1 -7.47 -1.26 -3.43
N VAL A 2 -7.41 0.03 -3.10
CA VAL A 2 -6.19 0.89 -3.18
C VAL A 2 -5.02 0.44 -2.30
N GLN A 3 -5.28 -0.45 -1.35
CA GLN A 3 -4.29 -1.08 -0.47
C GLN A 3 -3.29 -1.98 -1.22
N HIS A 4 -3.71 -2.62 -2.31
CA HIS A 4 -2.89 -3.52 -3.12
C HIS A 4 -2.95 -3.19 -4.62
N GLN A 5 -3.94 -2.38 -5.03
CA GLN A 5 -4.18 -1.96 -6.40
C GLN A 5 -3.80 -0.48 -6.57
N PHE A 6 -2.52 -0.23 -6.87
CA PHE A 6 -1.95 1.10 -7.13
C PHE A 6 -0.76 0.97 -8.08
N GLU A 7 -0.39 2.06 -8.76
CA GLU A 7 0.55 2.02 -9.89
C GLU A 7 1.88 1.31 -9.59
N ASN A 8 2.45 1.55 -8.40
CA ASN A 8 3.77 1.05 -8.00
C ASN A 8 3.72 -0.25 -7.18
N THR A 9 2.61 -0.97 -7.18
CA THR A 9 2.51 -2.25 -6.47
C THR A 9 3.47 -3.27 -7.09
N SER A 10 4.09 -4.13 -6.27
CA SER A 10 4.95 -5.22 -6.74
C SER A 10 4.26 -6.57 -6.61
N TRP A 11 4.08 -7.26 -7.74
CA TRP A 11 3.57 -8.63 -7.79
C TRP A 11 4.70 -9.56 -8.25
N ASP A 12 5.51 -9.99 -7.28
CA ASP A 12 6.67 -10.85 -7.53
C ASP A 12 6.31 -12.34 -7.61
N THR A 13 7.07 -13.07 -8.42
CA THR A 13 6.94 -14.53 -8.51
C THR A 13 7.51 -15.20 -7.26
N ARG A 14 7.02 -16.40 -6.95
CA ARG A 14 7.36 -17.15 -5.73
C ARG A 14 8.87 -17.35 -5.52
N GLU A 15 9.65 -17.39 -6.59
CA GLU A 15 11.10 -17.64 -6.56
C GLU A 15 11.92 -16.44 -6.05
N THR A 16 11.38 -15.21 -6.15
CA THR A 16 12.06 -13.97 -5.73
C THR A 16 11.41 -13.31 -4.51
N TRP A 17 10.45 -14.00 -3.90
CA TRP A 17 9.58 -13.42 -2.89
C TRP A 17 10.23 -13.41 -1.51
N ASP A 18 10.49 -12.22 -0.99
CA ASP A 18 10.79 -11.98 0.44
C ASP A 18 9.57 -11.38 1.13
N ARG A 19 9.18 -11.94 2.29
CA ARG A 19 7.97 -11.53 2.99
C ARG A 19 7.98 -10.06 3.39
N LYS A 20 9.10 -9.55 3.90
CA LYS A 20 9.17 -8.16 4.40
C LYS A 20 9.13 -7.20 3.23
N ARG A 21 9.88 -7.50 2.18
CA ARG A 21 9.85 -6.75 0.91
C ARG A 21 8.45 -6.77 0.31
N GLY A 22 7.84 -7.93 0.17
CA GLY A 22 6.48 -8.08 -0.35
C GLY A 22 5.43 -7.32 0.46
N ALA A 23 5.54 -7.33 1.80
CA ALA A 23 4.66 -6.56 2.68
C ALA A 23 4.75 -5.05 2.40
N LEU A 24 5.97 -4.54 2.26
CA LEU A 24 6.24 -3.11 2.05
C LEU A 24 5.98 -2.66 0.61
N THR A 25 6.39 -3.44 -0.39
CA THR A 25 6.29 -3.07 -1.81
C THR A 25 4.97 -3.47 -2.47
N GLY A 26 4.27 -4.47 -1.94
CA GLY A 26 2.97 -4.94 -2.44
C GLY A 26 1.77 -4.29 -1.77
N SER A 27 1.99 -3.43 -0.76
CA SER A 27 0.93 -2.75 -0.01
C SER A 27 1.17 -1.24 0.00
N SER A 28 0.10 -0.45 -0.03
CA SER A 28 0.19 1.01 0.07
C SER A 28 0.21 1.52 1.51
N TYR A 29 0.80 2.70 1.67
CA TYR A 29 0.54 3.60 2.78
C TYR A 29 -0.54 4.59 2.38
N TYR A 30 -1.80 4.33 2.74
CA TYR A 30 -2.91 5.21 2.40
C TYR A 30 -3.04 6.34 3.44
N VAL A 31 -2.64 7.54 3.05
CA VAL A 31 -2.60 8.72 3.91
C VAL A 31 -4.01 9.28 4.05
N LEU A 32 -4.60 9.01 5.21
CA LEU A 32 -5.90 9.51 5.60
C LEU A 32 -5.75 10.67 6.61
N PRO A 33 -6.59 11.72 6.52
CA PRO A 33 -6.76 12.69 7.60
C PRO A 33 -7.12 12.00 8.92
N SER A 34 -6.72 12.55 10.06
CA SER A 34 -6.85 11.91 11.38
C SER A 34 -8.26 11.42 11.71
N VAL A 35 -9.31 12.16 11.31
CA VAL A 35 -10.70 11.76 11.51
C VAL A 35 -11.03 10.48 10.74
N LEU A 36 -10.61 10.39 9.47
CA LEU A 36 -10.81 9.20 8.65
C LEU A 36 -9.91 8.05 9.10
N GLY A 37 -8.68 8.35 9.52
CA GLY A 37 -7.77 7.38 10.12
C GLY A 37 -8.40 6.73 11.36
N TRP A 38 -8.97 7.52 12.27
CA TRP A 38 -9.69 7.01 13.44
C TRP A 38 -10.91 6.18 13.05
N PHE A 39 -11.78 6.71 12.17
CA PHE A 39 -13.00 6.03 11.76
C PHE A 39 -12.73 4.67 11.10
N THR A 40 -11.66 4.58 10.31
CA THR A 40 -11.26 3.35 9.63
C THR A 40 -10.36 2.45 10.48
N GLY A 41 -10.05 2.84 11.71
CA GLY A 41 -9.13 2.11 12.58
C GLY A 41 -7.75 1.95 11.95
N ASN A 42 -7.16 3.04 11.46
CA ASN A 42 -5.83 3.11 10.85
C ASN A 42 -5.57 2.11 9.72
N ILE A 43 -6.62 1.70 8.99
CA ILE A 43 -6.50 0.76 7.87
C ILE A 43 -5.55 1.25 6.76
N GLY A 44 -5.29 2.57 6.71
CA GLY A 44 -4.33 3.16 5.78
C GLY A 44 -2.86 2.80 6.07
N LEU A 45 -2.54 2.30 7.26
CA LEU A 45 -1.21 1.81 7.64
C LEU A 45 -0.99 0.34 7.25
N HIS A 46 -1.60 -0.07 6.15
CA HIS A 46 -1.71 -1.47 5.72
C HIS A 46 -0.37 -2.15 5.47
N HIS A 47 0.62 -1.43 4.95
CA HIS A 47 1.97 -1.96 4.75
C HIS A 47 2.65 -2.32 6.09
N ILE A 48 2.41 -1.57 7.17
CA ILE A 48 2.93 -1.90 8.51
C ILE A 48 2.18 -3.12 9.07
N HIS A 49 0.86 -3.17 8.88
CA HIS A 49 0.06 -4.32 9.29
C HIS A 49 0.53 -5.61 8.61
N HIS A 50 0.86 -5.58 7.32
CA HIS A 50 1.44 -6.74 6.63
C HIS A 50 2.87 -7.06 7.06
N LEU A 51 3.66 -6.03 7.42
CA LEU A 51 5.01 -6.24 7.94
C LEU A 51 4.98 -6.94 9.30
N CYS A 52 4.01 -6.60 10.17
CA CYS A 52 3.80 -7.22 11.47
C CYS A 52 2.32 -7.18 11.88
N SER A 53 1.56 -8.22 11.53
CA SER A 53 0.11 -8.29 11.76
C SER A 53 -0.29 -8.48 13.23
N HIS A 54 0.68 -8.77 14.11
CA HIS A 54 0.48 -8.84 15.55
C HIS A 54 0.32 -7.45 16.20
N ILE A 55 0.73 -6.38 15.52
CA ILE A 55 0.56 -5.02 16.04
C ILE A 55 -0.90 -4.62 15.83
N PRO A 56 -1.65 -4.32 16.90
CA PRO A 56 -3.02 -3.90 16.76
C PRO A 56 -3.10 -2.52 16.09
N ASN A 57 -4.15 -2.29 15.31
CA ASN A 57 -4.26 -1.10 14.46
C ASN A 57 -4.09 0.24 15.19
N TYR A 58 -4.56 0.34 16.44
CA TYR A 58 -4.45 1.56 17.24
C TYR A 58 -2.99 1.91 17.61
N ARG A 59 -2.04 0.97 17.49
CA ARG A 59 -0.60 1.20 17.70
C ARG A 59 0.21 1.37 16.42
N LEU A 60 -0.38 1.11 15.25
CA LEU A 60 0.35 1.25 13.98
C LEU A 60 0.86 2.67 13.75
N GLN A 61 0.14 3.68 14.23
CA GLN A 61 0.57 5.08 14.13
C GLN A 61 1.85 5.34 14.94
N GLU A 62 1.96 4.76 16.15
CA GLU A 62 3.20 4.83 16.97
C GLU A 62 4.39 4.22 16.20
N CYS A 63 4.17 3.10 15.51
CA CYS A 63 5.20 2.45 14.71
C CYS A 63 5.62 3.33 13.52
N LEU A 64 4.66 3.93 12.82
CA LEU A 64 4.94 4.83 11.70
C LEU A 64 5.72 6.07 12.17
N ASP A 65 5.36 6.62 13.33
CA ASP A 65 6.01 7.83 13.86
C ASP A 65 7.42 7.55 14.37
N ALA A 66 7.68 6.36 14.90
CA ALA A 66 9.01 5.91 15.30
C ALA A 66 9.95 5.58 14.13
N MET A 67 9.42 5.33 12.93
CA MET A 67 10.17 4.88 11.75
C MET A 67 9.85 5.77 10.52
N PRO A 68 10.45 6.97 10.41
CA PRO A 68 10.18 7.91 9.32
C PRO A 68 10.38 7.31 7.92
N GLU A 69 11.27 6.33 7.76
CA GLU A 69 11.53 5.63 6.51
C GLU A 69 10.29 4.90 5.97
N LEU A 70 9.36 4.49 6.83
CA LEU A 70 8.12 3.84 6.40
C LEU A 70 7.13 4.84 5.78
N LYS A 71 7.22 6.14 6.12
CA LYS A 71 6.32 7.18 5.61
C LYS A 71 6.49 7.45 4.11
N THR A 72 7.64 7.07 3.54
CA THR A 72 7.93 7.28 2.11
C THR A 72 7.60 6.08 1.25
N ILE A 73 7.39 4.90 1.83
CA ILE A 73 7.16 3.66 1.09
C ILE A 73 5.71 3.60 0.63
N ASN A 74 5.51 3.44 -0.69
CA ASN A 74 4.20 3.25 -1.32
C ASN A 74 3.10 4.21 -0.83
N ARG A 75 3.50 5.46 -0.57
CA ARG A 75 2.63 6.53 -0.12
C ARG A 75 1.57 6.82 -1.18
N LEU A 76 0.31 6.83 -0.74
CA LEU A 76 -0.85 7.09 -1.57
C LEU A 76 -1.78 8.04 -0.81
N THR A 77 -2.08 9.19 -1.39
CA THR A 77 -3.09 10.12 -0.87
C THR A 77 -4.47 9.80 -1.43
N ILE A 78 -5.52 10.39 -0.84
CA ILE A 78 -6.89 10.29 -1.34
C ILE A 78 -6.96 10.70 -2.82
N VAL A 79 -6.36 11.84 -3.19
CA VAL A 79 -6.39 12.34 -4.57
C VAL A 79 -5.67 11.41 -5.54
N GLU A 80 -4.51 10.87 -5.16
CA GLU A 80 -3.78 9.90 -5.98
C GLU A 80 -4.57 8.60 -6.13
N SER A 81 -5.27 8.17 -5.08
CA SER A 81 -6.08 6.94 -5.10
C SER A 81 -7.26 6.99 -6.08
N LEU A 82 -7.79 8.18 -6.39
CA LEU A 82 -8.82 8.33 -7.42
C LEU A 82 -8.29 7.97 -8.82
N LYS A 83 -7.00 8.24 -9.08
CA LYS A 83 -6.35 7.86 -10.35
C LYS A 83 -6.13 6.35 -10.45
N THR A 84 -6.09 5.63 -9.33
CA THR A 84 -5.88 4.17 -9.34
C THR A 84 -7.17 3.40 -9.64
N ALA A 85 -8.34 4.04 -9.64
CA ALA A 85 -9.63 3.38 -9.87
C ALA A 85 -9.79 2.77 -11.27
N SER A 86 -9.06 3.28 -12.27
CA SER A 86 -9.05 2.73 -13.62
C SER A 86 -8.06 1.58 -13.81
N LEU A 87 -7.18 1.33 -12.84
CA LEU A 87 -6.13 0.32 -12.94
C LEU A 87 -6.70 -1.08 -12.66
N ALA A 88 -6.70 -1.95 -13.67
CA ALA A 88 -7.37 -3.24 -13.60
C ALA A 88 -6.48 -4.44 -13.93
N LEU A 89 -5.42 -4.24 -14.72
CA LEU A 89 -4.63 -5.33 -15.28
C LEU A 89 -3.16 -5.19 -14.90
N TRP A 90 -2.48 -6.30 -14.65
CA TRP A 90 -1.03 -6.33 -14.42
C TRP A 90 -0.29 -6.50 -15.74
N ASP A 91 0.58 -5.54 -16.09
CA ASP A 91 1.52 -5.67 -17.20
C ASP A 91 2.87 -6.21 -16.68
N PRO A 92 3.25 -7.46 -17.01
CA PRO A 92 4.51 -8.03 -16.57
C PRO A 92 5.74 -7.36 -17.20
N ARG A 93 5.62 -6.66 -18.34
CA ARG A 93 6.75 -6.00 -19.01
C ARG A 93 7.18 -4.74 -18.27
N SER A 94 6.22 -3.87 -17.97
CA SER A 94 6.47 -2.64 -17.21
C SER A 94 6.46 -2.85 -15.70
N ARG A 95 5.98 -4.01 -15.23
CA ARG A 95 5.76 -4.34 -13.81
C ARG A 95 4.88 -3.29 -13.12
N LYS A 96 3.79 -2.94 -13.77
CA LYS A 96 2.81 -1.95 -13.29
C LYS A 96 1.39 -2.44 -13.52
N LEU A 97 0.47 -1.88 -12.74
CA LEU A 97 -0.95 -1.97 -13.06
C LEU A 97 -1.32 -0.94 -14.13
N VAL A 98 -2.11 -1.37 -15.11
CA VAL A 98 -2.59 -0.57 -16.24
C VAL A 98 -4.12 -0.61 -16.33
N SER A 99 -4.69 0.38 -17.02
CA SER A 99 -6.13 0.42 -17.33
C SER A 99 -6.43 -0.36 -18.61
N PHE A 100 -7.71 -0.68 -18.83
CA PHE A 100 -8.16 -1.29 -20.09
C PHE A 100 -7.94 -0.40 -21.32
N GLN A 101 -7.84 0.92 -21.14
CA GLN A 101 -7.55 1.85 -22.25
C GLN A 101 -6.07 1.87 -22.65
N GLY A 102 -5.18 1.30 -21.82
CA GLY A 102 -3.75 1.21 -22.09
C GLY A 102 -3.32 -0.02 -22.89
N ILE A 103 -4.30 -0.78 -23.40
CA ILE A 103 -4.14 -1.95 -24.27
C ILE A 103 -4.73 -1.60 -25.63
#